data_AF-A0ABD5WFF9-F1
#
_entry.id   AF-A0ABD5WFF9-F1
#
_cell.length_a   1.000
_cell.length_b   1.000
_cell.length_c   1.000
_cell.angle_alpha   90.00
_cell.angle_beta   90.00
_cell.angle_gamma   90.00
#
_symmetry.space_group_name_H-M   'P 1'
#
loop_
_entity.id
_entity.type
_entity.pdbx_description
1 polymer ?
#
loop_
_entity_poly.entity_id
_entity_poly.type
_entity_poly.pdbx_seq_one_letter_code
_entity_poly.pdbx_strand_id
1 'polypeptide(L)' 'MVNEHVFVDKLRHINQYIEDLEQMRGLSKAEYVDDMVTQRAVERTLMNLIQACIDLA' A
#
# COMPACT_ATOMS: atom_id res chain seq x y z
N MET A 1 -9.05 13.60 21.43
CA MET A 1 -8.25 12.42 21.82
C MET A 1 -8.17 11.51 20.61
N VAL A 2 -6.98 11.08 20.23
CA VAL A 2 -6.80 10.07 19.18
C VAL A 2 -7.48 8.78 19.65
N ASN A 3 -8.31 8.18 18.80
CA ASN A 3 -8.88 6.87 19.08
C ASN A 3 -7.79 5.82 18.88
N GLU A 4 -7.27 5.26 19.97
CA GLU A 4 -6.17 4.30 19.97
C GLU A 4 -6.45 3.09 19.07
N HIS A 5 -7.69 2.60 19.03
CA HIS A 5 -8.06 1.49 18.15
C HIS A 5 -7.94 1.86 16.67
N VAL A 6 -8.41 3.05 16.28
CA VAL A 6 -8.30 3.53 14.90
C VAL A 6 -6.83 3.72 14.50
N PHE A 7 -6.00 4.22 15.42
CA PHE A 7 -4.58 4.42 15.20
C PHE A 7 -3.84 3.09 14.97
N VAL A 8 -4.07 2.11 15.85
CA VAL A 8 -3.47 0.77 15.75
C VAL A 8 -3.92 0.03 14.48
N ASP A 9 -5.21 0.13 14.13
CA ASP A 9 -5.74 -0.49 12.91
C ASP A 9 -5.14 0.10 11.64
N LYS A 10 -4.97 1.43 11.59
CA LYS A 10 -4.34 2.10 10.46
C LYS A 10 -2.87 1.73 10.31
N LEU A 11 -2.12 1.63 11.42
CA LEU A 11 -0.74 1.13 11.38
C LEU A 11 -0.65 -0.30 10.86
N ARG A 12 -1.59 -1.18 11.27
CA ARG A 12 -1.66 -2.55 10.73
C ARG A 12 -1.93 -2.56 9.22
N HIS A 13 -2.84 -1.72 8.72
CA HIS A 13 -3.09 -1.61 7.29
C HIS A 13 -1.87 -1.06 6.52
N ILE A 14 -1.16 -0.09 7.09
CA ILE A 14 0.10 0.43 6.53
C ILE A 14 1.11 -0.71 6.34
N ASN A 15 1.31 -1.53 7.36
CA ASN A 15 2.21 -2.69 7.27
C ASN A 15 1.76 -3.68 6.19
N GLN A 16 0.47 -3.99 6.12
CA GLN A 16 -0.06 -4.86 5.06
C GLN A 16 0.22 -4.31 3.66
N TYR A 17 -0.01 -3.02 3.43
CA TYR A 17 0.26 -2.40 2.12
C TYR A 17 1.75 -2.40 1.79
N ILE A 18 2.63 -2.26 2.78
CA ILE A 18 4.08 -2.36 2.58
C ILE A 18 4.44 -3.79 2.17
N GLU A 19 3.94 -4.81 2.88
CA GLU A 19 4.19 -6.22 2.56
C GLU A 19 3.70 -6.57 1.14
N ASP A 20 2.50 -6.10 0.76
CA ASP A 20 1.94 -6.31 -0.59
C ASP A 20 2.84 -5.68 -1.68
N LEU A 21 3.41 -4.50 -1.42
CA LEU A 21 4.33 -3.83 -2.35
C LEU A 21 5.70 -4.51 -2.39
N GLU A 22 6.15 -5.11 -1.28
CA GLU A 22 7.39 -5.88 -1.25
C GLU A 22 7.31 -7.14 -2.10
N GLN A 23 6.13 -7.76 -2.21
CA GLN A 23 5.92 -8.91 -3.13
C GLN A 23 6.11 -8.54 -4.60
N MET A 24 6.00 -7.26 -4.95
CA MET A 24 6.24 -6.76 -6.31
C MET A 24 7.73 -6.51 -6.59
N ARG A 25 8.59 -6.58 -5.56
CA ARG A 25 10.05 -6.50 -5.75
C ARG A 25 10.52 -7.74 -6.52
N GLY A 26 11.18 -7.49 -7.66
CA GLY A 26 11.71 -8.55 -8.51
C GLY A 26 11.08 -8.62 -9.89
N LEU A 27 9.95 -7.94 -10.10
CA LEU A 27 9.40 -7.73 -11.45
C LEU A 27 10.35 -6.82 -12.24
N SER A 28 10.70 -7.24 -13.45
CA SER A 28 11.37 -6.34 -14.38
C SER A 28 10.39 -5.24 -14.81
N LYS A 29 10.93 -4.09 -15.23
CA LYS A 29 10.10 -3.00 -15.76
C LYS A 29 9.25 -3.46 -16.95
N ALA A 30 9.77 -4.36 -17.79
CA ALA A 30 9.05 -4.86 -18.95
C ALA A 30 7.82 -5.68 -18.53
N GLU A 31 7.99 -6.62 -17.59
CA GLU A 31 6.89 -7.41 -17.03
C GLU A 31 5.86 -6.53 -16.31
N TYR A 32 6.32 -5.53 -15.56
CA TYR A 32 5.44 -4.59 -14.89
C TYR A 32 4.61 -3.76 -15.86
N VAL A 33 5.21 -3.25 -16.95
CA VAL A 33 4.53 -2.37 -17.92
C VAL A 33 3.57 -3.13 -18.84
N ASP A 34 3.83 -4.41 -19.09
CA ASP A 34 2.97 -5.25 -19.92
C ASP A 34 1.72 -5.74 -19.18
N ASP A 35 1.74 -5.78 -17.84
CA ASP A 35 0.60 -6.16 -17.02
C ASP A 35 -0.12 -4.95 -16.39
N MET A 36 -1.19 -4.51 -17.06
CA MET A 36 -2.05 -3.41 -16.60
C MET A 36 -2.77 -3.72 -15.27
N VAL A 37 -3.07 -5.00 -14.97
CA VAL A 37 -3.75 -5.38 -13.72
C VAL A 37 -2.80 -5.19 -12.55
N THR A 38 -1.55 -5.66 -12.69
CA THR A 38 -0.49 -5.48 -11.70
C THR A 38 -0.20 -4.00 -11.47
N GLN A 39 -0.08 -3.19 -12.53
CA GLN A 39 0.10 -1.74 -12.40
C GLN A 39 -1.01 -1.10 -11.56
N ARG A 40 -2.26 -1.40 -11.91
CA ARG A 40 -3.40 -0.79 -11.24
C ARG A 40 -3.52 -1.24 -9.79
N ALA A 41 -3.16 -2.48 -9.49
CA ALA A 41 -3.07 -2.98 -8.12
C ALA A 41 -2.02 -2.21 -7.31
N VAL A 42 -0.80 -2.04 -7.85
CA VAL A 42 0.29 -1.30 -7.19
C VAL A 42 -0.08 0.16 -6.96
N GLU A 43 -0.62 0.84 -7.98
CA GLU A 43 -1.10 2.22 -7.87
C GLU A 43 -2.16 2.35 -6.77
N ARG A 44 -3.11 1.40 -6.70
CA ARG A 44 -4.16 1.40 -5.68
C ARG A 44 -3.61 1.18 -4.28
N THR A 45 -2.66 0.26 -4.13
CA THR A 45 -2.00 0.01 -2.84
C THR A 45 -1.23 1.23 -2.36
N LEU A 46 -0.48 1.90 -3.25
CA LEU A 46 0.23 3.14 -2.93
C LEU A 46 -0.73 4.28 -2.51
N MET A 47 -1.84 4.47 -3.24
CA MET A 47 -2.87 5.45 -2.88
C MET A 47 -3.44 5.18 -1.48
N ASN A 48 -3.77 3.92 -1.18
CA ASN A 48 -4.33 3.54 0.12
C ASN A 48 -3.31 3.72 1.25
N LEU A 49 -2.05 3.40 1.01
CA LEU A 49 -0.95 3.61 1.95
C LEU A 49 -0.78 5.09 2.30
N ILE A 50 -0.70 5.96 1.29
CA ILE A 50 -0.59 7.41 1.49
C ILE A 50 -1.80 7.94 2.28
N GLN A 51 -3.01 7.51 1.93
CA GLN A 51 -4.22 7.93 2.65
C GLN A 51 -4.20 7.46 4.11
N ALA A 52 -3.76 6.23 4.37
CA ALA A 52 -3.66 5.71 5.74
C ALA A 52 -2.66 6.53 6.58
N CYS A 53 -1.53 6.96 6.00
CA CYS A 53 -0.59 7.86 6.67
C CYS A 53 -1.19 9.24 6.93
N ILE A 54 -1.96 9.79 6.00
CA ILE A 54 -2.65 11.09 6.16
C ILE A 54 -3.68 11.00 7.30
N ASP A 55 -4.44 9.91 7.38
CA ASP A 55 -5.45 9.71 8.43
C ASP A 55 -4.83 9.65 9.85
N LEU A 56 -3.52 9.38 9.95
CA LEU A 56 -2.79 9.30 11.22
C LEU A 56 -2.11 10.62 11.65
N ALA A 57 -1.87 11.54 10.71
CA ALA A 57 -1.13 12.79 10.94
C ALA A 57 -2.00 13.88 11.58
#